data_AF-A0ABD6R803-F1
#
_entry.id   AF-A0ABD6R803-F1
#
_cell.length_a   1.000
_cell.length_b   1.000
_cell.length_c   1.000
_cell.angle_alpha   90.00
_cell.angle_beta   90.00
_cell.angle_gamma   90.00
#
_symmetry.space_group_name_H-M   'P 1'
#
loop_
_entity.id
_entity.type
_entity.pdbx_description
1 polymer ?
#
loop_
_entity_poly.entity_id
_entity_poly.type
_entity_poly.pdbx_seq_one_letter_code
_entity_poly.pdbx_strand_id
1 'polypeptide(L)' 'MSGYVIYLSSNNSKGEVHESYGYWRGKTYRMYGETFPLTDSEVTSDTKVYKSKKRAENSAKKVSDKCGYVVSWFVEEN' A
#
# COMPACT_ATOMS: atom_id res chain seq x y z
N MET A 1 0.18 -11.23 -14.48
CA MET A 1 0.67 -12.15 -13.42
C MET A 1 -0.46 -12.23 -12.43
N SER A 2 -1.16 -13.36 -12.31
CA SER A 2 -2.31 -13.43 -11.40
C SER A 2 -1.86 -13.30 -9.95
N GLY A 3 -2.34 -12.29 -9.26
CA GLY A 3 -2.03 -12.09 -7.85
C GLY A 3 -2.78 -10.92 -7.25
N TYR A 4 -2.45 -10.60 -6.01
CA TYR A 4 -3.08 -9.53 -5.25
C TYR A 4 -2.09 -8.42 -4.98
N VAL A 5 -2.45 -7.18 -5.28
CA VAL A 5 -1.68 -5.97 -4.97
C VAL A 5 -2.38 -5.16 -3.89
N ILE A 6 -1.63 -4.30 -3.22
CA ILE A 6 -2.16 -3.44 -2.15
C ILE A 6 -2.06 -2.00 -2.62
N TYR A 7 -3.18 -1.29 -2.63
CA TYR A 7 -3.23 0.16 -2.75
C TYR A 7 -3.35 0.76 -1.35
N LEU A 8 -2.42 1.63 -0.98
CA LEU A 8 -2.45 2.37 0.27
C LEU A 8 -2.97 3.78 -0.01
N SER A 9 -3.80 4.31 0.89
CA SER A 9 -4.37 5.64 0.76
C SER A 9 -4.17 6.45 2.04
N SER A 10 -3.93 7.75 1.86
CA SER A 10 -3.93 8.74 2.95
C SER A 10 -5.36 9.22 3.28
N ASN A 11 -6.35 8.74 2.53
CA ASN A 11 -7.75 9.10 2.68
C ASN A 11 -8.59 7.87 3.02
N ASN A 12 -9.90 8.09 3.22
CA ASN A 12 -10.85 7.00 3.45
C ASN A 12 -11.27 6.29 2.16
N SER A 13 -11.02 6.90 1.00
CA SER A 13 -11.36 6.33 -0.30
C SER A 13 -10.24 6.51 -1.33
N LYS A 14 -10.19 5.59 -2.30
CA LYS A 14 -9.18 5.55 -3.35
C LYS A 14 -9.39 6.68 -4.35
N GLY A 15 -8.34 7.44 -4.66
CA GLY A 15 -8.33 8.39 -5.78
C GLY A 15 -8.93 9.77 -5.47
N GLU A 16 -9.05 10.12 -4.19
CA GLU A 16 -9.42 11.48 -3.79
C GLU A 16 -8.35 12.51 -4.19
N VAL A 17 -8.80 13.75 -4.44
CA VAL A 17 -7.91 14.90 -4.66
C VAL A 17 -7.06 15.06 -3.39
N HIS A 18 -5.73 14.94 -3.50
CA HIS A 18 -4.74 14.84 -2.40
C HIS A 18 -4.37 13.44 -1.89
N GLU A 19 -4.59 12.40 -2.69
CA GLU A 19 -4.01 11.08 -2.44
C GLU A 19 -2.47 11.15 -2.37
N SER A 20 -1.90 10.77 -1.22
CA SER A 20 -0.46 10.86 -0.97
C SER A 20 0.27 9.53 -1.22
N TYR A 21 -0.48 8.44 -1.45
CA TYR A 21 0.05 7.09 -1.59
C TYR A 21 -0.45 6.40 -2.87
N GLY A 22 -0.18 5.10 -2.98
CA GLY A 22 -0.60 4.30 -4.12
C GLY A 22 -0.24 2.82 -3.94
N TYR A 23 0.20 2.19 -5.02
CA TYR A 23 0.51 0.77 -5.06
C TYR A 23 1.78 0.43 -4.29
N TRP A 24 1.63 -0.46 -3.32
CA TRP A 24 2.64 -0.84 -2.35
C TRP A 24 3.81 -1.65 -2.96
N ARG A 25 5.04 -1.23 -2.69
CA ARG A 25 6.27 -1.90 -3.17
C ARG A 25 6.88 -2.91 -2.20
N GLY A 26 6.28 -3.13 -1.03
CA GLY A 26 6.79 -4.10 -0.06
C GLY A 26 7.88 -3.57 0.87
N LYS A 27 8.21 -2.27 0.83
CA LYS A 27 9.31 -1.66 1.57
C LYS A 27 8.88 -0.34 2.23
N THR A 28 9.35 -0.09 3.44
CA THR A 28 9.15 1.18 4.15
C THR A 28 10.47 1.93 4.29
N TYR A 29 10.44 3.26 4.30
CA TYR A 29 11.57 4.09 4.70
C TYR A 29 11.25 4.88 5.96
N ARG A 30 12.26 5.48 6.58
CA ARG A 30 12.10 6.34 7.76
C ARG A 30 12.64 7.73 7.48
N MET A 31 11.89 8.75 7.91
CA MET A 31 12.26 10.15 7.78
C MET A 31 11.75 10.89 9.02
N TYR A 32 12.61 11.69 9.66
CA TYR A 32 12.29 12.43 10.89
C TYR A 32 11.64 11.60 12.02
N GLY A 33 12.03 10.32 12.16
CA GLY A 33 11.48 9.42 13.17
C GLY A 33 10.17 8.72 12.78
N GLU A 34 9.57 9.11 11.66
CA GLU A 34 8.34 8.54 11.14
C GLU A 34 8.63 7.46 10.08
N THR A 35 7.70 6.52 9.90
CA THR A 35 7.82 5.45 8.91
C THR A 35 6.81 5.69 7.78
N PHE A 36 7.32 5.66 6.55
CA PHE A 36 6.53 5.88 5.34
C PHE A 36 6.61 4.66 4.41
N PRO A 37 5.51 4.30 3.73
CA PRO A 37 5.53 3.26 2.73
C PRO A 37 6.15 3.75 1.41
N LEU A 38 6.88 2.88 0.70
CA LEU A 38 7.23 3.11 -0.70
C LEU A 38 6.07 2.66 -1.59
N THR A 39 5.54 3.59 -2.37
CA THR A 39 4.41 3.38 -3.28
C THR A 39 4.67 3.97 -4.65
N ASP A 40 4.06 3.40 -5.69
CA ASP A 40 3.97 3.99 -7.03
C ASP A 40 2.52 4.37 -7.34
N SER A 41 2.27 5.33 -8.22
CA SER A 41 0.92 5.74 -8.61
C SER A 41 0.16 4.68 -9.41
N GLU A 42 0.90 3.78 -10.07
CA GLU A 42 0.38 2.71 -10.92
C GLU A 42 1.04 1.37 -10.53
N VAL A 43 0.47 0.25 -10.99
CA VAL A 43 1.10 -1.06 -10.80
C VAL A 43 2.32 -1.18 -11.70
N THR A 44 3.50 -1.33 -11.09
CA THR A 44 4.79 -1.46 -11.75
C THR A 44 5.40 -2.84 -11.52
N SER A 45 6.53 -3.14 -12.18
CA SER A 45 7.34 -4.34 -11.90
C SER A 45 7.85 -4.41 -10.46
N ASP A 46 7.92 -3.27 -9.77
CA ASP A 46 8.37 -3.17 -8.38
C ASP A 46 7.22 -3.28 -7.38
N THR A 47 5.97 -3.28 -7.85
CA THR A 47 4.80 -3.46 -7.00
C THR A 47 4.81 -4.85 -6.38
N LYS A 48 4.54 -4.91 -5.07
CA LYS A 48 4.54 -6.17 -4.33
C LYS A 48 3.28 -6.97 -4.64
N VAL A 49 3.46 -8.08 -5.34
CA VAL A 49 2.38 -9.03 -5.64
C VAL A 49 2.33 -10.15 -4.59
N TYR A 50 1.14 -10.45 -4.10
CA TYR A 50 0.86 -11.51 -3.14
C TYR A 50 0.11 -12.67 -3.80
N LYS A 51 0.45 -13.90 -3.42
CA LYS A 51 -0.18 -15.11 -3.97
C LYS A 51 -1.62 -15.35 -3.48
N SER A 52 -2.07 -14.65 -2.45
CA SER A 52 -3.44 -14.78 -1.94
C SER A 52 -3.92 -13.50 -1.28
N LYS A 53 -5.23 -13.25 -1.37
CA LYS A 53 -5.89 -12.07 -0.80
C LYS A 53 -5.60 -11.92 0.70
N LYS A 54 -5.77 -13.00 1.47
CA LYS A 54 -5.50 -13.02 2.92
C LYS A 54 -4.07 -12.61 3.27
N ARG A 55 -3.08 -12.95 2.44
CA ARG A 55 -1.68 -12.51 2.66
C ARG A 55 -1.51 -11.03 2.36
N ALA A 56 -2.16 -10.52 1.32
CA ALA A 56 -2.18 -9.09 1.02
C ALA A 56 -2.84 -8.30 2.17
N GLU A 57 -4.04 -8.70 2.61
CA GLU A 57 -4.77 -8.07 3.73
C GLU A 57 -3.95 -8.03 5.02
N ASN A 58 -3.35 -9.16 5.41
CA ASN A 58 -2.48 -9.22 6.59
C ASN A 58 -1.27 -8.30 6.46
N SER A 59 -0.71 -8.16 5.26
CA SER A 59 0.41 -7.26 5.02
C SER A 59 -0.02 -5.80 4.98
N ALA A 60 -1.21 -5.51 4.43
CA ALA A 60 -1.81 -4.19 4.35
C ALA A 60 -2.09 -3.64 5.76
N LYS A 61 -2.68 -4.48 6.63
CA LYS A 61 -2.86 -4.16 8.04
C LYS A 61 -1.54 -3.82 8.73
N LYS A 62 -0.50 -4.65 8.57
CA LYS A 62 0.82 -4.41 9.18
C LYS A 62 1.47 -3.10 8.73
N VAL A 63 1.36 -2.75 7.44
CA VAL A 63 1.94 -1.49 6.95
C VAL A 63 1.12 -0.30 7.42
N SER A 64 -0.21 -0.40 7.45
CA SER A 64 -1.11 0.62 7.99
C SER A 64 -0.84 0.89 9.47
N ASP A 65 -0.69 -0.17 10.29
CA ASP A 65 -0.38 -0.05 11.72
C ASP A 65 0.99 0.63 11.97
N LYS A 66 1.92 0.52 11.01
CA LYS A 66 3.28 1.06 11.12
C LYS A 66 3.43 2.48 10.54
N CYS A 67 2.62 2.82 9.54
CA CYS A 67 2.73 4.07 8.79
C CYS A 67 1.56 4.98 9.17
N GLY A 68 1.79 5.88 10.13
CA GLY A 68 0.71 6.63 10.80
C GLY A 68 -0.15 7.53 9.90
N TYR A 69 0.28 7.81 8.67
CA TYR A 69 -0.48 8.60 7.69
C TYR A 69 -1.24 7.74 6.67
N VAL A 70 -1.10 6.42 6.72
CA VAL A 70 -1.92 5.52 5.91
C VAL A 70 -3.26 5.34 6.64
N VAL A 71 -4.33 5.84 6.02
CA VAL A 71 -5.67 5.86 6.60
C VAL A 71 -6.50 4.67 6.16
N SER A 72 -6.36 4.27 4.89
CA SER A 72 -7.06 3.10 4.36
C SER A 72 -6.18 2.30 3.40
N TRP A 73 -6.60 1.06 3.12
CA TRP A 73 -5.94 0.18 2.17
C TRP A 73 -6.96 -0.66 1.41
N PHE A 74 -6.64 -0.97 0.15
CA PHE A 74 -7.47 -1.76 -0.75
C PHE A 74 -6.63 -2.90 -1.34
N VAL A 75 -7.21 -4.09 -1.45
CA VAL A 75 -6.57 -5.24 -2.07
C VAL A 75 -7.25 -5.54 -3.39
N GLU A 76 -6.47 -5.52 -4.47
CA GLU A 76 -6.94 -5.64 -5.85
C GLU A 76 -6.30 -6.86 -6.52
N GLU A 77 -7.04 -7.51 -7.43
CA GLU A 77 -6.47 -8.54 -8.30
C GLU A 77 -5.73 -7.89 -9.48
N ASN A 78 -4.56 -8.43 -9.82
CA ASN A 78 -3.65 -7.98 -10.87
C ASN A 78 -3.30 -9.11 -11.85
#